data_AF-W4VHW6-F1
#
_entry.id   AF-W4VHW6-F1
#
_cell.length_a   1.000
_cell.length_b   1.000
_cell.length_c   1.000
_cell.angle_alpha   90.00
_cell.angle_beta   90.00
_cell.angle_gamma   90.00
#
_symmetry.space_group_name_H-M   'P 1'
#
loop_
_entity.id
_entity.type
_entity.pdbx_description
1 polymer ?
#
loop_
_entity_poly.entity_id
_entity_poly.type
_entity_poly.pdbx_seq_one_letter_code
_entity_poly.pdbx_strand_id
1 'polypeptide(L)'
;MDQSYINDIEKSINKRIEQLVNTTVEKAQNELQVDFLGFRSLIRQKHYDDWKKIENNWEYGELLFSKSSVEVSVNTMLRNIGSSDKAKD
;
A
#
# COMPACT_ATOMS: atom_id res chain seq x y z
N MET A 1 -8.50 -25.15 -14.33
CA MET A 1 -9.26 -24.37 -13.34
C MET A 1 -10.15 -23.41 -14.08
N ASP A 2 -11.33 -23.13 -13.55
CA ASP A 2 -12.23 -22.12 -14.11
C ASP A 2 -11.61 -20.71 -13.92
N GLN A 3 -11.70 -19.86 -14.93
CA GLN A 3 -11.25 -18.47 -14.85
C GLN A 3 -12.02 -17.69 -13.76
N SER A 4 -13.30 -18.02 -13.55
CA SER A 4 -14.09 -17.42 -12.48
C SER A 4 -13.47 -17.69 -11.10
N TYR A 5 -13.01 -18.93 -10.87
CA TYR A 5 -12.37 -19.36 -9.65
C TYR A 5 -11.02 -18.66 -9.40
N ILE A 6 -10.20 -18.47 -10.46
CA ILE A 6 -8.96 -17.69 -10.35
C ILE A 6 -9.25 -16.24 -9.99
N ASN A 7 -10.23 -15.61 -10.67
CA ASN A 7 -10.60 -14.22 -10.42
C ASN A 7 -11.10 -14.03 -8.97
N ASP A 8 -11.83 -14.99 -8.41
CA ASP A 8 -12.31 -14.91 -7.04
C ASP A 8 -11.19 -15.05 -5.99
N ILE A 9 -10.17 -15.87 -6.28
CA ILE A 9 -8.94 -15.94 -5.49
C ILE A 9 -8.20 -14.61 -5.55
N GLU A 10 -7.95 -14.07 -6.74
CA GLU A 10 -7.25 -12.79 -6.94
C GLU A 10 -7.98 -11.63 -6.23
N LYS A 11 -9.31 -11.55 -6.34
CA LYS A 11 -10.11 -10.56 -5.59
C LYS A 11 -9.94 -10.69 -4.08
N SER A 12 -9.94 -11.92 -3.57
CA SER A 12 -9.75 -12.18 -2.13
C SER A 12 -8.35 -11.77 -1.66
N ILE A 13 -7.33 -12.06 -2.47
CA ILE A 13 -5.95 -11.64 -2.23
C ILE A 13 -5.84 -10.11 -2.28
N ASN A 14 -6.40 -9.46 -3.30
CA ASN A 14 -6.40 -8.01 -3.47
C ASN A 14 -6.99 -7.34 -2.22
N LYS A 15 -8.18 -7.76 -1.80
CA LYS A 15 -8.86 -7.23 -0.62
C LYS A 15 -8.01 -7.40 0.64
N ARG A 16 -7.35 -8.55 0.82
CA ARG A 16 -6.51 -8.78 2.00
C ARG A 16 -5.26 -7.91 2.00
N ILE A 17 -4.59 -7.76 0.85
CA ILE A 17 -3.42 -6.88 0.73
C ILE A 17 -3.83 -5.43 0.95
N GLU A 18 -4.92 -4.98 0.33
CA GLU A 18 -5.46 -3.63 0.50
C GLU A 18 -5.73 -3.32 1.97
N GLN A 19 -6.39 -4.23 2.70
CA GLN A 19 -6.60 -4.08 4.15
C GLN A 19 -5.28 -3.95 4.93
N LEU A 20 -4.29 -4.81 4.64
CA LEU A 20 -3.00 -4.78 5.33
C LEU A 20 -2.22 -3.47 5.07
N VAL A 21 -2.24 -3.00 3.83
CA VAL A 21 -1.58 -1.74 3.43
C VAL A 21 -2.31 -0.57 4.08
N ASN A 22 -3.64 -0.52 4.03
CA ASN A 22 -4.42 0.54 4.68
C ASN A 22 -4.16 0.60 6.19
N THR A 23 -4.13 -0.54 6.89
CA THR A 23 -3.76 -0.57 8.32
C THR A 23 -2.33 -0.08 8.54
N THR A 24 -1.39 -0.39 7.65
CA THR A 24 0.00 0.08 7.77
C THR A 24 0.10 1.59 7.57
N VAL A 25 -0.64 2.13 6.59
CA VAL A 25 -0.75 3.58 6.35
C VAL A 25 -1.37 4.27 7.56
N GLU A 26 -2.46 3.73 8.12
CA GLU A 26 -3.11 4.26 9.31
C GLU A 26 -2.14 4.32 10.50
N LYS A 27 -1.36 3.25 10.73
CA LYS A 27 -0.32 3.24 11.76
C LYS A 27 0.77 4.28 11.52
N ALA A 28 1.22 4.42 10.28
CA ALA A 28 2.20 5.43 9.93
C ALA A 28 1.69 6.85 10.20
N GLN A 29 0.45 7.16 9.78
CA GLN A 29 -0.12 8.51 9.87
C GLN A 29 -0.64 8.87 11.26
N ASN A 30 -1.32 7.95 11.96
CA ASN A 30 -2.09 8.26 13.17
C ASN A 30 -1.40 7.79 14.46
N GLU A 31 -0.73 6.64 14.44
CA GLU A 31 -0.06 6.11 15.65
C GLU A 31 1.38 6.63 15.77
N LEU A 32 2.14 6.56 14.68
CA LEU A 32 3.58 6.87 14.67
C LEU A 32 3.88 8.30 14.21
N GLN A 33 3.03 8.86 13.35
CA GLN A 33 3.20 10.19 12.74
C GLN A 33 4.55 10.36 12.02
N VAL A 34 5.06 9.27 11.44
CA VAL A 34 6.37 9.21 10.76
C VAL A 34 6.21 8.59 9.38
N ASP A 35 6.79 9.23 8.37
CA ASP A 35 6.75 8.81 6.98
C ASP A 35 7.86 7.79 6.68
N PHE A 36 7.74 6.60 7.28
CA PHE A 36 8.59 5.46 6.92
C PHE A 36 8.19 4.80 5.59
N LEU A 37 7.08 5.24 4.98
CA LEU A 37 6.59 4.77 3.67
C LEU A 37 7.35 5.41 2.50
N GLY A 38 8.02 6.54 2.74
CA GLY A 38 8.94 7.18 1.80
C GLY A 38 8.32 8.25 0.90
N PHE A 39 7.14 8.76 1.24
CA PHE A 39 6.44 9.77 0.43
C PHE A 39 7.22 11.08 0.31
N ARG A 40 7.86 11.54 1.38
CA ARG A 40 8.82 12.66 1.42
C ARG A 40 9.87 12.54 0.33
N SER A 41 10.45 11.35 0.19
CA SER A 41 11.51 11.12 -0.79
C SER A 41 10.97 11.17 -2.21
N LEU A 42 9.77 10.64 -2.44
CA LEU A 42 9.10 10.72 -3.74
C LEU A 42 8.73 12.16 -4.13
N ILE A 43 8.14 12.93 -3.22
CA ILE A 43 7.78 14.33 -3.46
C ILE A 43 9.05 15.17 -3.67
N ARG A 44 10.09 15.00 -2.83
CA ARG A 44 11.37 15.69 -3.00
C ARG A 44 12.02 15.40 -4.36
N GLN A 45 11.92 14.16 -4.84
CA GLN A 45 12.51 13.77 -6.13
C GLN A 45 11.72 14.28 -7.33
N LYS A 46 10.38 14.25 -7.26
CA LYS A 46 9.51 14.56 -8.41
C LYS A 46 9.02 16.00 -8.46
N HIS A 47 8.93 16.65 -7.29
CA HIS A 47 8.32 17.97 -7.08
C HIS A 47 9.14 18.78 -6.06
N TYR A 48 10.42 19.01 -6.37
CA TYR A 48 11.37 19.63 -5.44
C TYR A 48 10.92 21.02 -4.94
N ASP A 49 10.43 21.88 -5.83
CA ASP A 49 10.00 23.23 -5.47
C ASP A 49 8.80 23.22 -4.50
N ASP A 50 7.89 22.25 -4.65
CA ASP A 50 6.77 22.08 -3.73
C ASP A 50 7.22 21.45 -2.41
N TRP A 51 8.14 20.47 -2.46
CA TRP A 51 8.76 19.91 -1.26
C TRP A 51 9.38 21.02 -0.39
N LYS A 52 10.12 21.96 -0.97
CA LYS A 52 10.75 23.08 -0.24
C LYS A 52 9.74 23.97 0.49
N LYS A 53 8.50 24.08 0.00
CA LYS A 53 7.45 24.86 0.66
C LYS A 53 6.87 24.13 1.88
N ILE A 54 6.87 22.80 1.87
CA ILE A 54 6.18 21.99 2.87
C ILE A 54 7.12 21.21 3.81
N GLU A 55 8.43 21.18 3.56
CA GLU A 55 9.37 20.28 4.24
C GLU A 55 9.40 20.44 5.76
N ASN A 56 9.25 21.68 6.26
CA ASN A 56 9.22 21.96 7.70
C ASN A 56 7.88 21.58 8.34
N ASN A 57 6.84 21.41 7.53
CA ASN A 57 5.48 21.08 7.94
C ASN A 57 5.11 19.61 7.67
N TRP A 58 6.03 18.80 7.13
CA TRP A 58 5.74 17.45 6.67
C TRP A 58 5.45 16.47 7.82
N GLU A 59 6.48 16.11 8.60
CA GLU A 59 6.38 15.27 9.81
C GLU A 59 6.35 16.10 11.10
N TYR A 60 6.67 17.39 11.00
CA TYR A 60 6.67 18.35 12.10
C TYR A 60 5.77 19.54 11.73
N GLY A 61 5.61 20.50 12.62
CA GLY A 61 4.79 21.69 12.36
C GLY A 61 3.31 21.33 12.15
N GLU A 62 2.82 21.46 10.93
CA GLU A 62 1.42 21.20 10.59
C GLU A 62 1.05 19.72 10.42
N LEU A 63 2.01 18.79 10.48
CA LEU A 63 1.79 17.34 10.34
C LEU A 63 1.11 16.97 9.01
N LEU A 64 1.59 17.53 7.90
CA LEU A 64 1.01 17.33 6.57
C LEU A 64 0.99 15.85 6.14
N PHE A 65 2.00 15.07 6.52
CA PHE A 65 2.02 13.62 6.28
C PHE A 65 0.80 12.93 6.92
N SER A 66 0.56 13.17 8.21
CA SER A 66 -0.57 12.60 8.95
C SER A 66 -1.94 13.04 8.43
N LYS A 67 -2.01 14.20 7.75
CA LYS A 67 -3.25 14.75 7.18
C LYS A 67 -3.48 14.40 5.71
N SER A 68 -2.50 13.79 5.05
CA SER A 68 -2.57 13.50 3.62
C SER A 68 -3.53 12.36 3.34
N SER A 69 -4.31 12.45 2.26
CA SER A 69 -5.10 11.33 1.76
C SER A 69 -4.18 10.32 1.07
N VAL A 70 -4.33 9.04 1.41
CA VAL A 70 -3.61 7.93 0.77
C VAL A 70 -4.63 6.94 0.23
N GLU A 71 -4.66 6.77 -1.08
CA GLU A 71 -5.53 5.81 -1.76
C GLU A 71 -4.72 4.58 -2.15
N VAL A 72 -5.17 3.41 -1.72
CA VAL A 72 -4.52 2.13 -2.00
C VAL A 72 -5.33 1.39 -3.06
N SER A 73 -4.67 1.00 -4.16
CA SER A 73 -5.25 0.13 -5.17
C SER A 73 -4.34 -1.07 -5.38
N VAL A 74 -4.92 -2.27 -5.30
CA VAL A 74 -4.18 -3.54 -5.43
C VAL A 74 -4.71 -4.33 -6.61
N ASN A 75 -3.79 -4.74 -7.48
CA ASN A 75 -4.07 -5.62 -8.61
C ASN A 75 -3.06 -6.77 -8.64
N THR A 76 -3.47 -7.95 -8.18
CA THR A 76 -2.65 -9.16 -8.20
C THR A 76 -2.95 -10.04 -9.41
N MET A 77 -1.92 -10.79 -9.81
CA MET A 77 -2.00 -11.83 -10.83
C MET A 77 -1.53 -13.14 -10.21
N LEU A 78 -2.40 -14.14 -10.16
CA LEU A 78 -2.09 -15.47 -9.64
C LEU A 78 -1.26 -16.23 -10.66
N ARG A 79 0.02 -16.47 -10.34
CA ARG A 79 0.95 -17.17 -11.25
C ARG A 79 0.87 -18.69 -11.14
N ASN A 80 0.79 -19.21 -9.91
CA ASN A 80 0.73 -20.66 -9.62
C ASN A 80 -0.04 -20.87 -8.32
N ILE A 81 -0.81 -21.95 -8.23
CA ILE A 81 -1.51 -22.37 -6.99
C ILE A 81 -0.71 -23.38 -6.15
N GLY A 82 0.48 -23.79 -6.63
CA GLY A 82 1.20 -24.95 -6.11
C GLY A 82 0.50 -26.26 -6.51
N SER A 83 1.28 -27.27 -6.91
CA SER A 83 0.74 -28.58 -7.29
C SER A 83 0.08 -29.23 -6.08
N SER A 84 -1.24 -29.37 -6.08
CA SER A 84 -1.87 -30.42 -5.27
C SER A 84 -1.65 -31.72 -6.02
N ASP A 85 -0.53 -32.40 -5.75
CA ASP A 85 -0.43 -33.81 -6.05
C ASP A 85 -1.57 -34.48 -5.30
N LYS A 86 -2.65 -34.80 -6.01
CA LYS A 86 -3.49 -35.90 -5.57
C LYS A 86 -2.59 -37.12 -5.69
N ALA A 87 -2.00 -37.55 -4.57
CA ALA A 87 -1.44 -38.88 -4.45
C ALA A 87 -2.50 -39.83 -5.01
N LYS A 88 -2.21 -40.42 -6.17
CA LYS A 88 -2.98 -41.52 -6.71
C LYS A 88 -2.65 -42.71 -5.81
N ASP A 89 -3.54 -42.99 -4.88
CA ASP A 89 -3.70 -44.34 -4.35
C ASP A 89 -4.63 -45.12 -5.27
#